data_AF-A0A665W3A1-F1
#
_entry.id   AF-A0A665W3A1-F1
#
_cell.length_a   1.000
_cell.length_b   1.000
_cell.length_c   1.000
_cell.angle_alpha   90.00
_cell.angle_beta   90.00
_cell.angle_gamma   90.00
#
_symmetry.space_group_name_H-M   'P 1'
#
loop_
_entity.id
_entity.type
_entity.pdbx_description
1 polymer ?
#
loop_
_entity_poly.entity_id
_entity_poly.type
_entity_poly.pdbx_seq_one_letter_code
_entity_poly.pdbx_strand_id
1 'polypeptide(L)'
;MPNIYSVCTLCVYRMDAVCEDDLCWLKLDDFRMLLIKSIDPSRITPYLRQCQVISAEDEEQLFHDPTLVIRRRKVGALLDILQRTGAKGYTAFLESLELDYPQLYSRITGKEPNKTFSILIDTAGESGLTQFLMSELSRLQRALQDERRRRQQACSAAKDQEAWSQQQKLRDHELRKMTERVQKIREERERLNEETKQLRDHNYSLMADINALNQEKSTALLANKDLQIQVERLKHNVLRAESQTRLLRRRTLRPLQKRRSLALPSDPFFHPNRLEEEEEDEERKEEKEEEEEEEEKKKEETKEEKEQEEESPAPPQMNLLATVFRLRRELHRAEEQRVKSLDEKEELELRCSQLKGDTRMYRQRNKQTLRQLEEVIRERDKALSSRAEQQEEVRLLLQEKDQYREQVRQLTEQSDKLELQLLRSQGEELHLRTRLRRLTCNSHQGERSVSSEEEELPENPVKGSSEEVPSGTSGENEEALHQQASPVGVVSQSENKSSNAASWDKQTDDSWNQPNFFYRRKRAVRSKLNWKERAPSNLDDSSVSDITDSDC
;
A
#
# COMPACT_ATOMS: atom_id res chain seq x y z
N MET A 1 110.41 90.34 3.16
CA MET A 1 109.39 91.34 2.76
C MET A 1 108.76 90.86 1.45
N PRO A 2 107.43 90.69 1.36
CA PRO A 2 106.81 89.40 1.75
C PRO A 2 105.61 88.90 0.90
N ASN A 3 105.08 87.74 1.31
CA ASN A 3 103.74 87.09 1.11
C ASN A 3 103.45 86.31 -0.19
N ILE A 4 103.30 84.97 -0.16
CA ILE A 4 102.18 84.11 0.36
C ILE A 4 100.90 84.22 -0.50
N TYR A 5 100.57 83.17 -1.27
CA TYR A 5 99.43 82.27 -1.03
C TYR A 5 99.53 80.99 -1.89
N SER A 6 99.39 79.86 -1.20
CA SER A 6 99.17 78.51 -1.71
C SER A 6 97.68 78.29 -1.95
N VAL A 7 97.28 77.71 -3.09
CA VAL A 7 96.12 76.79 -3.19
C VAL A 7 96.40 75.72 -4.25
N CYS A 8 96.69 74.51 -3.76
CA CYS A 8 96.13 73.21 -4.15
C CYS A 8 95.68 72.99 -5.63
N THR A 9 96.49 72.25 -6.39
CA THR A 9 96.08 71.59 -7.65
C THR A 9 96.01 70.07 -7.48
N LEU A 10 95.49 69.62 -6.34
CA LEU A 10 95.04 68.23 -6.12
C LEU A 10 93.57 68.12 -6.54
N CYS A 11 93.27 68.21 -7.84
CA CYS A 11 91.90 68.00 -8.32
C CYS A 11 91.74 67.83 -9.84
N VAL A 12 92.70 67.23 -10.56
CA VAL A 12 92.44 66.82 -11.95
C VAL A 12 92.82 65.36 -12.20
N TYR A 13 91.83 64.52 -11.91
CA TYR A 13 91.43 63.34 -12.67
C TYR A 13 92.47 62.25 -12.93
N ARG A 14 92.53 61.36 -11.94
CA ARG A 14 92.41 59.91 -12.09
C ARG A 14 91.32 59.60 -13.15
N MET A 15 91.71 59.24 -14.38
CA MET A 15 90.84 58.50 -15.28
C MET A 15 91.26 57.04 -15.19
N ASP A 16 90.36 56.25 -14.63
CA ASP A 16 90.49 54.84 -14.37
C ASP A 16 90.73 54.06 -15.65
N ALA A 17 91.68 53.13 -15.59
CA ALA A 17 91.69 51.99 -16.48
C ALA A 17 90.39 51.21 -16.22
N VAL A 18 89.50 51.16 -17.20
CA VAL A 18 88.35 50.24 -17.17
C VAL A 18 88.93 48.83 -17.05
N CYS A 19 88.75 48.20 -15.89
CA CYS A 19 89.20 46.82 -15.67
C CYS A 19 88.49 45.89 -16.67
N GLU A 20 89.19 44.92 -17.25
CA GLU A 20 88.59 43.94 -18.19
C GLU A 20 87.34 43.24 -17.63
N ASP A 21 87.25 43.14 -16.30
CA ASP A 21 86.13 42.65 -15.51
C ASP A 21 84.80 43.37 -15.82
N ASP A 22 84.82 44.70 -16.00
CA ASP A 22 83.61 45.50 -16.26
C ASP A 22 83.04 45.23 -17.67
N LEU A 23 83.90 44.86 -18.62
CA LEU A 23 83.51 44.53 -19.98
C LEU A 23 82.79 43.18 -20.07
N CYS A 24 83.12 42.23 -19.19
CA CYS A 24 82.51 40.89 -19.15
C CYS A 24 81.08 40.95 -18.62
N TRP A 25 80.85 41.71 -17.54
CA TRP A 25 79.50 41.89 -16.97
C TRP A 25 78.57 42.70 -17.88
N LEU A 26 79.10 43.67 -18.64
CA LEU A 26 78.30 44.46 -19.59
C LEU A 26 77.69 43.58 -20.69
N LYS A 27 78.44 42.58 -21.18
CA LYS A 27 77.93 41.58 -22.15
C LYS A 27 76.86 40.68 -21.54
N LEU A 28 76.97 40.37 -20.25
CA LEU A 28 75.96 39.58 -19.54
C LEU A 28 74.68 40.39 -19.31
N ASP A 29 74.80 41.71 -19.14
CA ASP A 29 73.68 42.61 -18.90
C ASP A 29 72.71 42.69 -20.08
N ASP A 30 73.21 42.55 -21.31
CA ASP A 30 72.39 42.40 -22.52
C ASP A 30 71.40 41.22 -22.43
N PHE A 31 71.74 40.20 -21.64
CA PHE A 31 70.91 39.01 -21.38
C PHE A 31 70.21 39.04 -20.02
N ARG A 32 70.32 40.12 -19.24
CA ARG A 32 69.79 40.22 -17.87
C ARG A 32 68.31 39.85 -17.77
N MET A 33 67.49 40.32 -18.69
CA MET A 33 66.05 39.99 -18.70
C MET A 33 65.76 38.52 -18.99
N LEU A 34 66.59 37.87 -19.80
CA LEU A 34 66.50 36.44 -20.09
C LEU A 34 66.91 35.62 -18.86
N LEU A 35 68.03 36.00 -18.23
CA LEU A 35 68.54 35.40 -17.01
C LEU A 35 67.51 35.46 -15.87
N ILE A 36 66.99 36.64 -15.59
CA ILE A 36 65.97 36.89 -14.54
C ILE A 36 64.70 36.05 -14.76
N LYS A 37 64.26 35.89 -16.01
CA LYS A 37 63.06 35.11 -16.32
C LYS A 37 63.28 33.60 -16.19
N SER A 38 64.48 33.12 -16.47
CA SER A 38 64.74 31.69 -16.69
C SER A 38 65.37 30.99 -15.50
N ILE A 39 66.11 31.71 -14.66
CA ILE A 39 66.88 31.13 -13.56
C ILE A 39 66.04 31.01 -12.30
N ASP A 40 66.15 29.86 -11.66
CA ASP A 40 65.81 29.67 -10.26
C ASP A 40 67.07 29.86 -9.40
N PRO A 41 67.14 30.92 -8.56
CA PRO A 41 68.32 31.21 -7.76
C PRO A 41 68.66 30.05 -6.82
N SER A 42 67.67 29.34 -6.27
CA SER A 42 67.88 28.19 -5.37
C SER A 42 68.67 27.03 -5.99
N ARG A 43 68.73 26.96 -7.33
CA ARG A 43 69.49 25.91 -8.03
C ARG A 43 70.98 26.24 -8.10
N ILE A 44 71.33 27.48 -8.39
CA ILE A 44 72.72 27.90 -8.66
C ILE A 44 73.44 28.49 -7.44
N THR A 45 72.72 29.06 -6.47
CA THR A 45 73.33 29.66 -5.27
C THR A 45 74.22 28.68 -4.48
N PRO A 46 73.89 27.38 -4.32
CA PRO A 46 74.77 26.44 -3.62
C PRO A 46 76.16 26.30 -4.27
N TYR A 47 76.20 26.26 -5.61
CA TYR A 47 77.45 26.22 -6.37
C TYR A 47 78.27 27.51 -6.21
N LEU A 48 77.60 28.65 -6.32
CA LEU A 48 78.20 29.98 -6.21
C LEU A 48 78.77 30.24 -4.81
N ARG A 49 78.10 29.74 -3.77
CA ARG A 49 78.62 29.75 -2.40
C ARG A 49 79.86 28.88 -2.24
N GLN A 50 79.87 27.69 -2.84
CA GLN A 50 81.04 26.79 -2.81
C GLN A 50 82.25 27.43 -3.52
N CYS A 51 82.00 28.22 -4.57
CA CYS A 51 83.02 29.03 -5.27
C CYS A 51 83.47 30.29 -4.49
N GLN A 52 82.89 30.56 -3.32
CA GLN A 52 83.15 31.75 -2.50
C GLN A 52 82.96 33.07 -3.28
N VAL A 53 81.97 33.13 -4.18
CA VAL A 53 81.53 34.38 -4.86
C VAL A 53 80.25 34.95 -4.24
N ILE A 54 79.66 34.23 -3.29
CA ILE A 54 78.52 34.63 -2.48
C ILE A 54 78.82 34.18 -1.05
N SER A 55 78.67 35.08 -0.08
CA SER A 55 78.84 34.73 1.34
C SER A 55 77.60 34.01 1.90
N ALA A 56 77.73 33.35 3.05
CA ALA A 56 76.58 32.76 3.73
C ALA A 56 75.54 33.82 4.17
N GLU A 57 76.00 35.05 4.45
CA GLU A 57 75.16 36.20 4.78
C GLU A 57 74.39 36.69 3.56
N ASP A 58 75.05 36.76 2.39
CA ASP A 58 74.41 37.10 1.12
C ASP A 58 73.35 36.05 0.71
N GLU A 59 73.62 34.77 0.94
CA GLU A 59 72.66 33.67 0.69
C GLU A 59 71.41 33.80 1.58
N GLU A 60 71.61 34.00 2.88
CA GLU A 60 70.51 34.19 3.85
C GLU A 60 69.68 35.42 3.47
N GLN A 61 70.33 36.55 3.18
CA GLN A 61 69.66 37.77 2.76
C GLN A 61 68.90 37.55 1.44
N LEU A 62 69.47 36.84 0.47
CA LEU A 62 68.83 36.56 -0.81
C LEU A 62 67.53 35.72 -0.67
N PHE A 63 67.51 34.75 0.25
CA PHE A 63 66.36 33.85 0.41
C PHE A 63 65.33 34.32 1.45
N HIS A 64 65.76 35.04 2.49
CA HIS A 64 64.93 35.43 3.63
C HIS A 64 64.57 36.92 3.68
N ASP A 65 65.08 37.78 2.78
CA ASP A 65 64.67 39.17 2.69
C ASP A 65 63.20 39.31 2.20
N PRO A 66 62.30 39.91 3.00
CA PRO A 66 60.90 40.11 2.64
C PRO A 66 60.69 41.09 1.47
N THR A 67 61.71 41.84 1.04
CA THR A 67 61.65 42.69 -0.16
C THR A 67 61.88 41.89 -1.46
N LEU A 68 62.47 40.70 -1.35
CA LEU A 68 62.83 39.82 -2.46
C LEU A 68 61.90 38.61 -2.61
N VAL A 69 60.60 38.70 -2.29
CA VAL A 69 59.65 37.57 -2.39
C VAL A 69 59.54 37.00 -3.81
N ILE A 70 59.70 37.85 -4.83
CA ILE A 70 59.52 37.47 -6.23
C ILE A 70 60.82 36.87 -6.78
N ARG A 71 60.76 35.64 -7.31
CA ARG A 71 61.91 34.94 -7.94
C ARG A 71 62.74 35.83 -8.87
N ARG A 72 62.07 36.62 -9.73
CA ARG A 72 62.74 37.53 -10.67
C ARG A 72 63.59 38.60 -9.97
N ARG A 73 63.09 39.16 -8.86
CA ARG A 73 63.85 40.13 -8.05
C ARG A 73 65.02 39.46 -7.33
N LYS A 74 64.84 38.22 -6.84
CA LYS A 74 65.95 37.42 -6.29
C LYS A 74 67.07 37.23 -7.32
N VAL A 75 66.75 36.81 -8.54
CA VAL A 75 67.79 36.65 -9.58
C VAL A 75 68.46 37.99 -9.93
N GLY A 76 67.72 39.09 -9.98
CA GLY A 76 68.30 40.42 -10.18
C GLY A 76 69.30 40.79 -9.08
N ALA A 77 68.90 40.65 -7.81
CA ALA A 77 69.76 40.91 -6.67
C ALA A 77 70.98 39.97 -6.62
N LEU A 78 70.80 38.70 -6.98
CA LEU A 78 71.88 37.71 -7.11
C LEU A 78 72.93 38.15 -8.14
N LEU A 79 72.50 38.60 -9.32
CA LEU A 79 73.41 39.13 -10.34
C LEU A 79 74.16 40.37 -9.85
N ASP A 80 73.47 41.26 -9.11
CA ASP A 80 74.08 42.47 -8.56
C ASP A 80 75.12 42.15 -7.47
N ILE A 81 74.91 41.09 -6.68
CA ILE A 81 75.89 40.58 -5.71
C ILE A 81 77.11 40.01 -6.43
N LEU A 82 76.89 39.16 -7.44
CA LEU A 82 77.98 38.53 -8.19
C LEU A 82 78.82 39.55 -8.96
N GLN A 83 78.22 40.62 -9.48
CA GLN A 83 78.93 41.70 -10.16
C GLN A 83 79.99 42.35 -9.26
N ARG A 84 79.74 42.46 -7.94
CA ARG A 84 80.71 43.01 -6.97
C ARG A 84 81.94 42.13 -6.76
N THR A 85 81.91 40.89 -7.22
CA THR A 85 83.01 39.92 -7.10
C THR A 85 83.90 39.81 -8.36
N GLY A 86 83.68 40.70 -9.34
CA GLY A 86 84.55 40.86 -10.51
C GLY A 86 84.57 39.66 -11.46
N ALA A 87 85.71 39.40 -12.10
CA ALA A 87 85.89 38.27 -13.04
C ALA A 87 85.66 36.89 -12.41
N LYS A 88 85.92 36.75 -11.11
CA LYS A 88 85.68 35.49 -10.36
C LYS A 88 84.18 35.18 -10.31
N GLY A 89 83.35 36.17 -9.99
CA GLY A 89 81.89 36.06 -10.01
C GLY A 89 81.33 35.74 -11.39
N TYR A 90 81.87 36.40 -12.42
CA TYR A 90 81.44 36.19 -13.80
C TYR A 90 81.71 34.75 -14.25
N THR A 91 82.91 34.26 -14.01
CA THR A 91 83.30 32.89 -14.37
C THR A 91 82.50 31.85 -13.57
N ALA A 92 82.39 32.01 -12.25
CA ALA A 92 81.61 31.10 -11.40
C ALA A 92 80.11 31.09 -11.78
N PHE A 93 79.57 32.25 -12.18
CA PHE A 93 78.20 32.34 -12.69
C PHE A 93 78.02 31.56 -13.98
N LEU A 94 78.91 31.72 -14.95
CA LEU A 94 78.86 30.96 -16.21
C LEU A 94 79.00 29.45 -15.96
N GLU A 95 79.91 29.02 -15.08
CA GLU A 95 80.04 27.61 -14.69
C GLU A 95 78.76 27.06 -14.06
N SER A 96 78.08 27.85 -13.21
CA SER A 96 76.78 27.46 -12.65
C SER A 96 75.69 27.29 -13.71
N LEU A 97 75.73 28.10 -14.78
CA LEU A 97 74.83 27.97 -15.92
C LEU A 97 75.15 26.74 -16.77
N GLU A 98 76.42 26.40 -16.97
CA GLU A 98 76.82 25.17 -17.66
C GLU A 98 76.28 23.93 -16.94
N LEU A 99 76.27 23.96 -15.61
CA LEU A 99 75.80 22.85 -14.78
C LEU A 99 74.27 22.72 -14.80
N ASP A 100 73.54 23.79 -14.44
CA ASP A 100 72.10 23.73 -14.17
C ASP A 100 71.21 24.17 -15.34
N TYR A 101 71.74 24.96 -16.27
CA TYR A 101 71.00 25.56 -17.38
C TYR A 101 71.81 25.54 -18.70
N PRO A 102 72.19 24.36 -19.21
CA PRO A 102 73.09 24.23 -20.37
C PRO A 102 72.57 24.97 -21.62
N GLN A 103 71.24 24.95 -21.83
CA GLN A 103 70.58 25.65 -22.93
C GLN A 103 70.65 27.18 -22.79
N LEU A 104 70.62 27.69 -21.56
CA LEU A 104 70.73 29.11 -21.27
C LEU A 104 72.18 29.59 -21.42
N TYR A 105 73.14 28.78 -20.98
CA TYR A 105 74.57 29.04 -21.18
C TYR A 105 74.91 29.20 -22.67
N SER A 106 74.56 28.21 -23.50
CA SER A 106 74.87 28.26 -24.94
C SER A 106 74.24 29.45 -25.64
N ARG A 107 73.08 29.89 -25.18
CA ARG A 107 72.39 31.06 -25.73
C ARG A 107 73.08 32.39 -25.39
N ILE A 108 73.80 32.46 -24.28
CA ILE A 108 74.46 33.68 -23.79
C ILE A 108 75.90 33.77 -24.29
N THR A 109 76.62 32.65 -24.27
CA THR A 109 78.06 32.61 -24.61
C THR A 109 78.33 32.19 -26.06
N GLY A 110 77.36 31.56 -26.73
CA GLY A 110 77.53 30.97 -28.06
C GLY A 110 78.42 29.73 -28.08
N LYS A 111 78.76 29.17 -26.91
CA LYS A 111 79.65 28.01 -26.75
C LYS A 111 78.88 26.78 -26.27
N GLU A 112 79.43 25.60 -26.52
CA GLU A 112 78.92 24.35 -25.94
C GLU A 112 79.30 24.26 -24.45
N PRO A 113 78.38 23.79 -23.58
CA PRO A 113 78.63 23.68 -22.15
C PRO A 113 79.57 22.50 -21.88
N ASN A 114 80.75 22.78 -21.36
CA ASN A 114 81.77 21.76 -21.08
C ASN A 114 81.80 21.34 -19.61
N LYS A 115 80.95 21.93 -18.76
CA LYS A 115 80.84 21.67 -17.32
C LYS A 115 82.19 21.85 -16.63
N THR A 116 82.82 23.00 -16.89
CA THR A 116 84.08 23.37 -16.26
C THR A 116 83.85 23.81 -14.82
N PHE A 117 84.74 23.37 -13.92
CA PHE A 117 84.71 23.69 -12.49
C PHE A 117 85.99 24.42 -12.08
N SER A 118 86.47 25.33 -12.93
CA SER A 118 87.78 25.98 -12.76
C SER A 118 87.83 26.81 -11.47
N ILE A 119 86.77 27.56 -11.15
CA ILE A 119 86.72 28.36 -9.91
C ILE A 119 86.57 27.47 -8.69
N LEU A 120 85.77 26.41 -8.77
CA LEU A 120 85.59 25.49 -7.65
C LEU A 120 86.86 24.69 -7.34
N ILE A 121 87.61 24.27 -8.37
CA ILE A 121 88.90 23.58 -8.20
C ILE A 121 89.96 24.56 -7.66
N ASP A 122 90.01 25.79 -8.15
CA ASP A 122 90.95 26.81 -7.66
C ASP A 122 90.69 27.20 -6.19
N THR A 123 89.42 27.24 -5.78
CA THR A 123 89.03 27.64 -4.41
C THR A 123 89.01 26.51 -3.40
N ALA A 124 88.59 25.30 -3.78
CA ALA A 124 88.37 24.17 -2.87
C ALA A 124 89.18 22.91 -3.22
N GLY A 125 89.94 22.92 -4.32
CA GLY A 125 90.67 21.76 -4.82
C GLY A 125 89.79 20.69 -5.47
N GLU A 126 90.42 19.69 -6.09
CA GLU A 126 89.74 18.53 -6.70
C GLU A 126 88.93 17.71 -5.68
N SER A 127 89.41 17.66 -4.43
CA SER A 127 88.70 17.04 -3.31
C SER A 127 87.41 17.79 -2.96
N GLY A 128 87.43 19.13 -3.01
CA GLY A 128 86.25 19.98 -2.80
C GLY A 128 85.20 19.81 -3.90
N LEU A 129 85.62 19.70 -5.17
CA LEU A 129 84.73 19.39 -6.29
C LEU A 129 84.07 18.01 -6.11
N THR A 130 84.84 16.99 -5.75
CA THR A 130 84.33 15.64 -5.52
C THR A 130 83.29 15.62 -4.39
N GLN A 131 83.55 16.33 -3.30
CA GLN A 131 82.61 16.46 -2.18
C GLN A 131 81.31 17.17 -2.60
N PHE A 132 81.40 18.25 -3.39
CA PHE A 132 80.24 18.95 -3.92
C PHE A 132 79.39 18.01 -4.78
N LEU A 133 79.99 17.31 -5.74
CA LEU A 133 79.29 16.37 -6.63
C LEU A 133 78.63 15.22 -5.85
N MET A 134 79.33 14.66 -4.85
CA MET A 134 78.75 13.63 -3.98
C MET A 134 77.55 14.14 -3.17
N SER A 135 77.62 15.37 -2.66
CA SER A 135 76.51 16.00 -1.94
C SER A 135 75.29 16.25 -2.85
N GLU A 136 75.53 16.65 -4.10
CA GLU A 136 74.51 16.88 -5.11
C GLU A 136 73.87 15.58 -5.60
N LEU A 137 74.66 14.54 -5.84
CA LEU A 137 74.15 13.20 -6.14
C LEU A 137 73.27 12.68 -4.99
N SER A 138 73.71 12.85 -3.74
CA SER A 138 72.94 12.48 -2.55
C SER A 138 71.66 13.30 -2.40
N ARG A 139 71.66 14.58 -2.81
CA ARG A 139 70.47 15.45 -2.83
C ARG A 139 69.46 14.99 -3.88
N LEU A 140 69.92 14.74 -5.10
CA LEU A 140 69.07 14.28 -6.21
C LEU A 140 68.50 12.88 -5.95
N GLN A 141 69.28 11.98 -5.36
CA GLN A 141 68.81 10.65 -4.97
C GLN A 141 67.71 10.73 -3.91
N ARG A 142 67.85 11.61 -2.90
CA ARG A 142 66.79 11.90 -1.94
C ARG A 142 65.55 12.48 -2.60
N ALA A 143 65.70 13.49 -3.46
CA ALA A 143 64.57 14.09 -4.19
C ALA A 143 63.80 13.06 -5.05
N LEU A 144 64.51 12.15 -5.72
CA LEU A 144 63.89 11.06 -6.48
C LEU A 144 63.14 10.08 -5.57
N GLN A 145 63.71 9.72 -4.42
CA GLN A 145 63.04 8.87 -3.43
C GLN A 145 61.80 9.54 -2.85
N ASP A 146 61.86 10.83 -2.54
CA ASP A 146 60.73 11.61 -2.06
C ASP A 146 59.61 11.69 -3.09
N GLU A 147 59.95 11.91 -4.37
CA GLU A 147 58.97 11.95 -5.44
C GLU A 147 58.32 10.58 -5.69
N ARG A 148 59.09 9.48 -5.58
CA ARG A 148 58.55 8.12 -5.59
C ARG A 148 57.59 7.88 -4.41
N ARG A 149 57.94 8.32 -3.19
CA ARG A 149 57.07 8.23 -2.01
C ARG A 149 55.78 9.02 -2.21
N ARG A 150 55.86 10.27 -2.69
CA ARG A 150 54.69 11.11 -3.00
C ARG A 150 53.77 10.46 -4.03
N ARG A 151 54.33 9.91 -5.12
CA ARG A 151 53.55 9.20 -6.13
C ARG A 151 52.86 7.97 -5.57
N GLN A 152 53.53 7.21 -4.71
CA GLN A 152 52.94 6.04 -4.04
C GLN A 152 51.78 6.46 -3.11
N GLN A 153 51.97 7.52 -2.31
CA GLN A 153 50.94 8.09 -1.43
C GLN A 153 49.72 8.60 -2.21
N ALA A 154 49.95 9.30 -3.34
CA ALA A 154 48.87 9.75 -4.21
C ALA A 154 48.09 8.58 -4.81
N CYS A 155 48.79 7.53 -5.27
CA CYS A 155 48.15 6.31 -5.77
C CYS A 155 47.35 5.56 -4.70
N SER A 156 47.85 5.47 -3.46
CA SER A 156 47.10 4.85 -2.36
C SER A 156 45.86 5.67 -1.99
N ALA A 157 45.99 6.99 -1.91
CA ALA A 157 44.87 7.89 -1.64
C ALA A 157 43.79 7.80 -2.72
N ALA A 158 44.16 7.71 -4.01
CA ALA A 158 43.22 7.52 -5.10
C ALA A 158 42.44 6.19 -5.00
N LYS A 159 43.13 5.09 -4.68
CA LYS A 159 42.50 3.77 -4.48
C LYS A 159 41.55 3.75 -3.26
N ASP A 160 41.93 4.43 -2.18
CA ASP A 160 41.10 4.57 -0.99
C ASP A 160 39.85 5.41 -1.29
N GLN A 161 39.99 6.48 -2.07
CA GLN A 161 38.87 7.31 -2.50
C GLN A 161 37.90 6.55 -3.41
N GLU A 162 38.42 5.72 -4.33
CA GLU A 162 37.60 4.87 -5.18
C GLU A 162 36.82 3.84 -4.35
N ALA A 163 37.48 3.18 -3.39
CA ALA A 163 36.84 2.24 -2.48
C ALA A 163 35.75 2.91 -1.64
N TRP A 164 36.01 4.12 -1.15
CA TRP A 164 35.02 4.91 -0.42
C TRP A 164 33.82 5.27 -1.30
N SER A 165 34.04 5.68 -2.56
CA SER A 165 32.96 5.96 -3.50
C SER A 165 32.11 4.73 -3.80
N GLN A 166 32.73 3.56 -4.00
CA GLN A 166 32.01 2.30 -4.21
C GLN A 166 31.19 1.91 -2.98
N GLN A 167 31.76 2.05 -1.77
CA GLN A 167 31.04 1.81 -0.52
C GLN A 167 29.82 2.72 -0.39
N GLN A 168 29.99 4.01 -0.68
CA GLN A 168 28.90 4.98 -0.63
C GLN A 168 27.79 4.62 -1.61
N LYS A 169 28.12 4.21 -2.85
CA LYS A 169 27.13 3.77 -3.85
C LYS A 169 26.29 2.59 -3.37
N LEU A 170 26.90 1.61 -2.69
CA LEU A 170 26.17 0.48 -2.12
C LEU A 170 25.26 0.91 -0.97
N ARG A 171 25.73 1.80 -0.09
CA ARG A 171 24.91 2.35 1.00
C ARG A 171 23.73 3.16 0.49
N ASP A 172 23.96 3.99 -0.53
CA ASP A 172 22.90 4.75 -1.19
C ASP A 172 21.89 3.81 -1.86
N HIS A 173 22.32 2.67 -2.40
CA HIS A 173 21.43 1.70 -3.01
C HIS A 173 20.62 0.92 -1.97
N GLU A 174 21.23 0.51 -0.86
CA GLU A 174 20.52 -0.10 0.28
C GLU A 174 19.45 0.86 0.83
N LEU A 175 19.81 2.14 1.06
CA LEU A 175 18.88 3.16 1.52
C LEU A 175 17.73 3.38 0.53
N ARG A 176 18.02 3.44 -0.78
CA ARG A 176 16.99 3.55 -1.82
C ARG A 176 16.02 2.37 -1.77
N LYS A 177 16.52 1.14 -1.68
CA LYS A 177 15.69 -0.07 -1.58
C LYS A 177 14.82 -0.10 -0.34
N MET A 178 15.37 0.29 0.81
CA MET A 178 14.58 0.44 2.04
C MET A 178 13.49 1.51 1.89
N THR A 179 13.80 2.63 1.23
CA THR A 179 12.85 3.72 0.98
C THR A 179 11.72 3.28 0.04
N GLU A 180 12.05 2.61 -1.06
CA GLU A 180 11.09 2.04 -2.02
C GLU A 180 10.15 1.04 -1.33
N ARG A 181 10.68 0.16 -0.47
CA ARG A 181 9.87 -0.79 0.31
C ARG A 181 8.87 -0.08 1.21
N VAL A 182 9.30 0.95 1.94
CA VAL A 182 8.40 1.75 2.79
C VAL A 182 7.36 2.48 1.97
N GLN A 183 7.73 3.02 0.80
CA GLN A 183 6.81 3.69 -0.10
C GLN A 183 5.73 2.73 -0.63
N LYS A 184 6.12 1.54 -1.12
CA LYS A 184 5.16 0.51 -1.56
C LYS A 184 4.14 0.16 -0.49
N ILE A 185 4.58 -0.05 0.75
CA ILE A 185 3.68 -0.35 1.88
C ILE A 185 2.71 0.81 2.15
N ARG A 186 3.17 2.06 2.02
CA ARG A 186 2.30 3.24 2.17
C ARG A 186 1.25 3.31 1.07
N GLU A 187 1.64 3.13 -0.18
CA GLU A 187 0.75 3.12 -1.34
C GLU A 187 -0.29 2.00 -1.22
N GLU A 188 0.11 0.79 -0.79
CA GLU A 188 -0.82 -0.31 -0.53
C GLU A 188 -1.80 0.00 0.59
N ARG A 189 -1.32 0.60 1.69
CA ARG A 189 -2.18 1.06 2.79
C ARG A 189 -3.19 2.10 2.32
N GLU A 190 -2.76 3.06 1.51
CA GLU A 190 -3.63 4.11 0.96
C GLU A 190 -4.68 3.51 0.03
N ARG A 191 -4.29 2.59 -0.86
CA ARG A 191 -5.21 1.84 -1.73
C ARG A 191 -6.25 1.08 -0.91
N LEU A 192 -5.83 0.32 0.09
CA LEU A 192 -6.75 -0.44 0.96
C LEU A 192 -7.68 0.48 1.76
N ASN A 193 -7.20 1.65 2.17
CA ASN A 193 -8.01 2.63 2.88
C ASN A 193 -9.10 3.23 1.96
N GLU A 194 -8.77 3.49 0.69
CA GLU A 194 -9.76 3.93 -0.31
C GLU A 194 -10.76 2.82 -0.64
N GLU A 195 -10.31 1.58 -0.82
CA GLU A 195 -11.22 0.42 -0.97
C GLU A 195 -12.16 0.29 0.24
N THR A 196 -11.65 0.46 1.46
CA THR A 196 -12.48 0.42 2.68
C THR A 196 -13.50 1.56 2.74
N LYS A 197 -13.15 2.74 2.21
CA LYS A 197 -14.08 3.87 2.10
C LYS A 197 -15.17 3.56 1.07
N GLN A 198 -14.80 3.10 -0.12
CA GLN A 198 -15.75 2.70 -1.16
C GLN A 198 -16.72 1.60 -0.69
N LEU A 199 -16.23 0.60 0.03
CA LEU A 199 -17.07 -0.45 0.62
C LEU A 199 -18.05 0.10 1.67
N ARG A 200 -17.63 1.08 2.48
CA ARG A 200 -18.53 1.76 3.42
C ARG A 200 -19.61 2.54 2.68
N ASP A 201 -19.24 3.30 1.67
CA ASP A 201 -20.18 4.08 0.87
C ASP A 201 -21.19 3.16 0.16
N HIS A 202 -20.74 2.05 -0.40
CA HIS A 202 -21.62 1.03 -0.98
C HIS A 202 -22.53 0.38 0.08
N ASN A 203 -22.02 0.11 1.29
CA ASN A 203 -22.85 -0.43 2.38
C ASN A 203 -23.95 0.55 2.81
N TYR A 204 -23.65 1.84 2.87
CA TYR A 204 -24.66 2.87 3.13
C TYR A 204 -25.70 2.95 2.01
N SER A 205 -25.28 2.84 0.74
CA SER A 205 -26.21 2.76 -0.39
C SER A 205 -27.14 1.55 -0.29
N LEU A 206 -26.59 0.36 -0.05
CA LEU A 206 -27.39 -0.86 0.12
C LEU A 206 -28.36 -0.75 1.29
N MET A 207 -27.96 -0.14 2.40
CA MET A 207 -28.84 0.10 3.54
C MET A 207 -29.98 1.04 3.18
N ALA A 208 -29.72 2.08 2.39
CA ALA A 208 -30.76 2.97 1.88
C ALA A 208 -31.75 2.23 0.98
N ASP A 209 -31.27 1.40 0.05
CA ASP A 209 -32.10 0.60 -0.85
C ASP A 209 -32.96 -0.41 -0.08
N ILE A 210 -32.38 -1.11 0.90
CA ILE A 210 -33.11 -2.04 1.78
C ILE A 210 -34.21 -1.31 2.56
N ASN A 211 -33.93 -0.11 3.07
CA ASN A 211 -34.91 0.68 3.79
C ASN A 211 -36.06 1.12 2.85
N ALA A 212 -35.75 1.56 1.63
CA ALA A 212 -36.76 1.90 0.62
C ALA A 212 -37.64 0.69 0.27
N LEU A 213 -37.05 -0.47 -0.02
CA LEU A 213 -37.79 -1.70 -0.30
C LEU A 213 -38.63 -2.18 0.90
N ASN A 214 -38.15 -2.01 2.13
CA ASN A 214 -38.92 -2.32 3.33
C ASN A 214 -40.12 -1.38 3.50
N GLN A 215 -39.97 -0.10 3.18
CA GLN A 215 -41.09 0.85 3.15
C GLN A 215 -42.12 0.43 2.09
N GLU A 216 -41.70 0.14 0.86
CA GLU A 216 -42.57 -0.34 -0.21
C GLU A 216 -43.31 -1.63 0.20
N LYS A 217 -42.60 -2.62 0.74
CA LYS A 217 -43.21 -3.84 1.28
C LYS A 217 -44.27 -3.53 2.35
N SER A 218 -43.97 -2.61 3.26
CA SER A 218 -44.91 -2.23 4.33
C SER A 218 -46.16 -1.57 3.76
N THR A 219 -46.01 -0.69 2.77
CA THR A 219 -47.15 -0.08 2.06
C THR A 219 -48.01 -1.11 1.32
N ALA A 220 -47.38 -2.07 0.63
CA ALA A 220 -48.09 -3.16 -0.05
C ALA A 220 -48.82 -4.08 0.94
N LEU A 221 -48.22 -4.37 2.10
CA LEU A 221 -48.85 -5.16 3.16
C LEU A 221 -50.06 -4.45 3.76
N LEU A 222 -50.00 -3.14 3.97
CA LEU A 222 -51.14 -2.35 4.44
C LEU A 222 -52.28 -2.39 3.41
N ALA A 223 -51.98 -2.14 2.13
CA ALA A 223 -52.97 -2.25 1.06
C ALA A 223 -53.59 -3.65 0.97
N ASN A 224 -52.81 -4.72 1.20
CA ASN A 224 -53.33 -6.08 1.23
C ASN A 224 -54.30 -6.30 2.40
N LYS A 225 -53.97 -5.81 3.60
CA LYS A 225 -54.88 -5.85 4.77
C LYS A 225 -56.18 -5.10 4.51
N ASP A 226 -56.11 -3.93 3.88
CA ASP A 226 -57.31 -3.15 3.51
C ASP A 226 -58.21 -3.93 2.55
N LEU A 227 -57.61 -4.61 1.56
CA LEU A 227 -58.35 -5.49 0.64
C LEU A 227 -58.96 -6.70 1.36
N GLN A 228 -58.24 -7.32 2.29
CA GLN A 228 -58.78 -8.42 3.10
C GLN A 228 -60.00 -7.97 3.93
N ILE A 229 -59.92 -6.80 4.57
CA ILE A 229 -61.05 -6.22 5.30
C ILE A 229 -62.23 -5.99 4.37
N GLN A 230 -62.01 -5.50 3.14
CA GLN A 230 -63.07 -5.34 2.15
C GLN A 230 -63.69 -6.68 1.74
N VAL A 231 -62.88 -7.71 1.53
CA VAL A 231 -63.34 -9.07 1.23
C VAL A 231 -64.22 -9.60 2.35
N GLU A 232 -63.80 -9.49 3.61
CA GLU A 232 -64.59 -9.93 4.75
C GLU A 232 -65.90 -9.16 4.87
N ARG A 233 -65.89 -7.83 4.68
CA ARG A 233 -67.13 -7.03 4.63
C ARG A 233 -68.09 -7.52 3.54
N LEU A 234 -67.58 -7.81 2.35
CA LEU A 234 -68.38 -8.33 1.25
C LEU A 234 -68.95 -9.72 1.57
N LYS A 235 -68.17 -10.63 2.17
CA LYS A 235 -68.66 -11.93 2.64
C LYS A 235 -69.81 -11.80 3.64
N HIS A 236 -69.67 -10.92 4.64
CA HIS A 236 -70.74 -10.67 5.62
C HIS A 236 -72.00 -10.10 4.97
N ASN A 237 -71.86 -9.21 3.98
CA ASN A 237 -72.98 -8.67 3.23
C ASN A 237 -73.70 -9.76 2.41
N VAL A 238 -72.95 -10.67 1.78
CA VAL A 238 -73.50 -11.82 1.06
C VAL A 238 -74.24 -12.75 2.02
N LEU A 239 -73.64 -13.14 3.14
CA LEU A 239 -74.28 -13.98 4.17
C LEU A 239 -75.58 -13.34 4.72
N ARG A 240 -75.59 -12.02 4.93
CA ARG A 240 -76.79 -11.28 5.33
C ARG A 240 -77.87 -11.34 4.24
N ALA A 241 -77.53 -11.12 2.98
CA ALA A 241 -78.48 -11.20 1.88
C ALA A 241 -79.04 -12.63 1.72
N GLU A 242 -78.20 -13.65 1.89
CA GLU A 242 -78.60 -15.06 1.85
C GLU A 242 -79.56 -15.41 3.00
N SER A 243 -79.26 -15.00 4.24
CA SER A 243 -80.14 -15.24 5.39
C SER A 243 -81.49 -14.54 5.25
N GLN A 244 -81.51 -13.30 4.75
CA GLN A 244 -82.76 -12.59 4.43
C GLN A 244 -83.56 -13.33 3.35
N THR A 245 -82.89 -13.81 2.31
CA THR A 245 -83.53 -14.61 1.25
C THR A 245 -84.09 -15.92 1.80
N ARG A 246 -83.34 -16.64 2.66
CA ARG A 246 -83.80 -17.86 3.35
C ARG A 246 -85.02 -17.57 4.24
N LEU A 247 -85.02 -16.48 4.99
CA LEU A 247 -86.16 -16.08 5.84
C LEU A 247 -87.40 -15.74 5.00
N LEU A 248 -87.22 -14.99 3.92
CA LEU A 248 -88.30 -14.68 2.98
C LEU A 248 -88.87 -15.97 2.39
N ARG A 249 -88.03 -16.90 1.90
CA ARG A 249 -88.47 -18.23 1.45
C ARG A 249 -89.30 -18.95 2.52
N ARG A 250 -88.84 -19.01 3.78
CA ARG A 250 -89.59 -19.63 4.89
C ARG A 250 -90.93 -18.93 5.17
N ARG A 251 -90.99 -17.60 5.10
CA ARG A 251 -92.23 -16.81 5.28
C ARG A 251 -93.21 -17.01 4.13
N THR A 252 -92.74 -17.10 2.89
CA THR A 252 -93.59 -17.35 1.72
C THR A 252 -94.11 -18.79 1.68
N LEU A 253 -93.33 -19.77 2.18
CA LEU A 253 -93.72 -21.18 2.23
C LEU A 253 -94.73 -21.50 3.35
N ARG A 254 -94.71 -20.82 4.51
CA ARG A 254 -95.65 -21.09 5.62
C ARG A 254 -97.15 -20.95 5.26
N PRO A 255 -97.61 -19.90 4.54
CA PRO A 255 -98.98 -19.80 4.07
C PRO A 255 -99.36 -20.86 3.03
N LEU A 256 -98.40 -21.28 2.18
CA LEU A 256 -98.62 -22.33 1.18
C LEU A 256 -98.73 -23.71 1.83
N GLN A 257 -97.92 -24.01 2.84
CA GLN A 257 -97.97 -25.27 3.60
C GLN A 257 -99.25 -25.37 4.45
N LYS A 258 -99.67 -24.28 5.13
CA LYS A 258 -100.94 -24.24 5.87
C LYS A 258 -102.17 -24.41 4.97
N ARG A 259 -102.10 -23.97 3.71
CA ARG A 259 -103.15 -24.21 2.71
C ARG A 259 -103.11 -25.64 2.15
N ARG A 260 -101.93 -26.26 2.04
CA ARG A 260 -101.75 -27.65 1.59
C ARG A 260 -102.14 -28.68 2.66
N SER A 261 -101.91 -28.40 3.94
CA SER A 261 -102.23 -29.30 5.07
C SER A 261 -103.73 -29.47 5.34
N LEU A 262 -104.59 -28.65 4.72
CA LEU A 262 -106.06 -28.80 4.75
C LEU A 262 -106.60 -29.67 3.59
N ALA A 263 -105.73 -30.25 2.76
CA ALA A 263 -106.10 -31.20 1.71
C ALA A 263 -105.33 -32.53 1.91
N LEU A 264 -106.09 -33.64 1.85
CA LEU A 264 -105.67 -35.03 2.07
C LEU A 264 -104.62 -35.57 1.04
N PRO A 265 -104.05 -36.78 1.25
CA PRO A 265 -102.71 -37.18 0.82
C PRO A 265 -102.63 -37.94 -0.54
N SER A 266 -101.38 -38.22 -0.94
CA SER A 266 -100.85 -38.87 -2.17
C SER A 266 -100.63 -37.93 -3.36
N ASP A 267 -99.49 -37.91 -4.07
CA ASP A 267 -98.55 -39.00 -4.40
C ASP A 267 -97.08 -38.50 -4.48
N PRO A 268 -96.06 -39.39 -4.38
CA PRO A 268 -94.66 -39.06 -4.18
C PRO A 268 -93.93 -38.86 -5.51
N PHE A 269 -94.03 -37.67 -6.10
CA PHE A 269 -93.15 -37.28 -7.20
C PHE A 269 -92.75 -35.82 -7.00
N PHE A 270 -91.47 -35.53 -7.23
CA PHE A 270 -90.75 -34.26 -7.03
C PHE A 270 -90.12 -34.03 -5.64
N HIS A 271 -89.03 -34.75 -5.38
CA HIS A 271 -87.92 -34.25 -4.55
C HIS A 271 -86.61 -34.30 -5.36
N PRO A 272 -86.21 -33.21 -6.05
CA PRO A 272 -84.86 -33.11 -6.61
C PRO A 272 -83.80 -32.59 -5.62
N ASN A 273 -84.18 -32.19 -4.40
CA ASN A 273 -83.28 -31.43 -3.50
C ASN A 273 -82.94 -32.13 -2.18
N ARG A 274 -83.29 -33.40 -1.98
CA ARG A 274 -82.97 -34.07 -0.70
C ARG A 274 -81.52 -34.54 -0.57
N LEU A 275 -80.81 -34.73 -1.69
CA LEU A 275 -79.41 -35.18 -1.67
C LEU A 275 -78.41 -34.06 -1.33
N GLU A 276 -78.76 -32.80 -1.58
CA GLU A 276 -77.89 -31.66 -1.23
C GLU A 276 -78.18 -31.14 0.20
N GLU A 277 -79.36 -31.42 0.76
CA GLU A 277 -79.71 -31.06 2.15
C GLU A 277 -79.30 -32.18 3.15
N GLU A 278 -79.26 -33.45 2.76
CA GLU A 278 -78.83 -34.56 3.63
C GLU A 278 -77.31 -34.50 3.94
N GLU A 279 -76.47 -34.05 3.00
CA GLU A 279 -75.03 -33.84 3.26
C GLU A 279 -74.76 -32.60 4.15
N GLU A 280 -75.59 -31.55 4.08
CA GLU A 280 -75.46 -30.35 4.94
C GLU A 280 -76.10 -30.51 6.32
N ASP A 281 -77.10 -31.39 6.46
CA ASP A 281 -77.76 -31.69 7.73
C ASP A 281 -77.08 -32.83 8.51
N GLU A 282 -76.35 -33.76 7.88
CA GLU A 282 -75.51 -34.74 8.62
C GLU A 282 -74.33 -34.04 9.32
N GLU A 283 -73.68 -33.06 8.67
CA GLU A 283 -72.64 -32.24 9.30
C GLU A 283 -73.19 -31.32 10.43
N ARG A 284 -74.50 -31.04 10.45
CA ARG A 284 -75.15 -30.22 11.50
C ARG A 284 -75.85 -31.03 12.59
N LYS A 285 -76.10 -32.31 12.36
CA LYS A 285 -76.70 -33.23 13.35
C LYS A 285 -75.66 -33.83 14.29
N GLU A 286 -74.42 -33.95 13.88
CA GLU A 286 -73.34 -34.44 14.77
C GLU A 286 -72.94 -33.43 15.86
N GLU A 287 -73.36 -32.16 15.80
CA GLU A 287 -73.02 -31.13 16.80
C GLU A 287 -74.20 -30.65 17.67
N LYS A 288 -75.40 -31.26 17.55
CA LYS A 288 -76.58 -30.89 18.37
C LYS A 288 -77.46 -32.08 18.76
N GLU A 289 -76.84 -33.22 19.06
CA GLU A 289 -77.47 -34.33 19.78
C GLU A 289 -76.86 -34.49 21.19
N GLU A 290 -76.66 -33.38 21.90
CA GLU A 290 -76.55 -33.35 23.35
C GLU A 290 -77.24 -32.06 23.81
N GLU A 291 -78.55 -32.12 24.04
CA GLU A 291 -79.31 -31.36 25.05
C GLU A 291 -80.81 -31.46 24.73
N GLU A 292 -81.54 -32.03 25.71
CA GLU A 292 -82.96 -31.81 25.98
C GLU A 292 -83.99 -32.54 25.09
N GLU A 293 -84.09 -33.86 25.30
CA GLU A 293 -85.40 -34.49 25.47
C GLU A 293 -85.91 -34.18 26.88
N GLU A 294 -86.84 -33.24 27.05
CA GLU A 294 -87.87 -33.33 28.10
C GLU A 294 -88.99 -32.30 27.92
N GLU A 295 -90.21 -32.76 28.23
CA GLU A 295 -91.40 -31.98 28.60
C GLU A 295 -92.13 -31.11 27.54
N GLU A 296 -93.44 -30.95 27.55
CA GLU A 296 -94.57 -31.68 28.12
C GLU A 296 -95.86 -31.11 27.46
N LYS A 297 -96.84 -32.00 27.30
CA LYS A 297 -98.28 -31.84 27.57
C LYS A 297 -99.10 -30.65 27.01
N LYS A 298 -100.15 -31.08 26.29
CA LYS A 298 -101.60 -30.86 26.54
C LYS A 298 -102.12 -29.45 26.82
N LYS A 299 -103.12 -29.04 26.03
CA LYS A 299 -104.55 -28.82 26.39
C LYS A 299 -105.26 -28.14 25.21
N GLU A 300 -106.39 -28.66 24.73
CA GLU A 300 -107.76 -28.29 25.15
C GLU A 300 -107.97 -26.77 25.06
N GLU A 301 -109.01 -26.19 24.47
CA GLU A 301 -110.34 -26.63 24.09
C GLU A 301 -111.03 -25.40 23.44
N THR A 302 -112.03 -25.67 22.60
CA THR A 302 -113.32 -24.95 22.52
C THR A 302 -113.36 -23.42 22.36
N LYS A 303 -113.98 -22.99 21.26
CA LYS A 303 -114.98 -21.89 21.18
C LYS A 303 -115.79 -22.13 19.89
N GLU A 304 -116.91 -22.83 19.98
CA GLU A 304 -118.24 -22.22 20.17
C GLU A 304 -118.58 -21.22 19.07
N GLU A 305 -119.33 -21.75 18.09
CA GLU A 305 -120.62 -21.24 17.64
C GLU A 305 -120.99 -19.82 18.10
N LYS A 306 -121.02 -18.89 17.15
CA LYS A 306 -121.94 -17.76 17.09
C LYS A 306 -122.24 -17.49 15.63
N GLU A 307 -123.42 -17.85 15.17
CA GLU A 307 -124.67 -17.08 15.21
C GLU A 307 -125.01 -16.80 13.75
N GLN A 308 -125.98 -17.59 13.27
CA GLN A 308 -126.79 -17.25 12.12
C GLN A 308 -127.46 -15.90 12.42
N GLU A 309 -127.20 -14.89 11.61
CA GLU A 309 -128.19 -13.84 11.39
C GLU A 309 -128.70 -13.98 9.96
N GLU A 310 -129.96 -14.41 9.91
CA GLU A 310 -130.81 -14.43 8.75
C GLU A 310 -130.93 -13.01 8.18
N GLU A 311 -130.62 -12.83 6.90
CA GLU A 311 -131.28 -11.79 6.12
C GLU A 311 -131.90 -12.40 4.85
N SER A 312 -133.21 -12.20 4.79
CA SER A 312 -134.22 -12.79 3.91
C SER A 312 -133.96 -12.62 2.39
N PRO A 313 -134.58 -13.45 1.53
CA PRO A 313 -134.00 -13.87 0.27
C PRO A 313 -134.35 -12.94 -0.89
N ALA A 314 -133.32 -12.41 -1.56
CA ALA A 314 -133.41 -12.09 -2.99
C ALA A 314 -133.47 -13.41 -3.79
N PRO A 315 -134.26 -13.49 -4.89
CA PRO A 315 -134.68 -14.75 -5.48
C PRO A 315 -133.49 -15.67 -5.83
N PRO A 316 -133.53 -16.97 -5.47
CA PRO A 316 -132.38 -17.90 -5.48
C PRO A 316 -131.70 -18.06 -6.86
N GLN A 317 -132.34 -17.62 -7.94
CA GLN A 317 -131.77 -17.67 -9.29
C GLN A 317 -130.83 -16.49 -9.60
N MET A 318 -131.09 -15.27 -9.11
CA MET A 318 -130.25 -14.10 -9.39
C MET A 318 -128.96 -14.07 -8.55
N ASN A 319 -129.03 -14.54 -7.29
CA ASN A 319 -127.87 -14.67 -6.41
C ASN A 319 -126.92 -15.80 -6.84
N LEU A 320 -127.47 -16.91 -7.34
CA LEU A 320 -126.68 -18.00 -7.90
C LEU A 320 -125.98 -17.55 -9.20
N LEU A 321 -126.69 -16.84 -10.08
CA LEU A 321 -126.12 -16.32 -11.32
C LEU A 321 -125.03 -15.26 -11.06
N ALA A 322 -125.25 -14.32 -10.13
CA ALA A 322 -124.24 -13.34 -9.72
C ALA A 322 -123.01 -14.00 -9.09
N THR A 323 -123.22 -15.06 -8.30
CA THR A 323 -122.15 -15.87 -7.72
C THR A 323 -121.37 -16.63 -8.80
N VAL A 324 -122.04 -17.23 -9.78
CA VAL A 324 -121.39 -17.89 -10.93
C VAL A 324 -120.56 -16.91 -11.74
N PHE A 325 -121.06 -15.69 -12.03
CA PHE A 325 -120.29 -14.67 -12.74
C PHE A 325 -119.11 -14.13 -11.94
N ARG A 326 -119.23 -14.01 -10.61
CA ARG A 326 -118.14 -13.65 -9.71
C ARG A 326 -117.07 -14.74 -9.69
N LEU A 327 -117.47 -16.00 -9.49
CA LEU A 327 -116.57 -17.16 -9.50
C LEU A 327 -115.87 -17.35 -10.85
N ARG A 328 -116.55 -17.10 -11.98
CA ARG A 328 -115.91 -17.11 -13.32
C ARG A 328 -114.86 -16.01 -13.48
N ARG A 329 -115.14 -14.80 -12.99
CA ARG A 329 -114.15 -13.70 -12.99
C ARG A 329 -112.97 -13.98 -12.06
N GLU A 330 -113.22 -14.58 -10.90
CA GLU A 330 -112.18 -14.99 -9.96
C GLU A 330 -111.33 -16.14 -10.51
N LEU A 331 -111.94 -17.14 -11.16
CA LEU A 331 -111.25 -18.21 -11.87
C LEU A 331 -110.36 -17.63 -12.98
N HIS A 332 -110.90 -16.73 -13.81
CA HIS A 332 -110.13 -16.10 -14.87
C HIS A 332 -108.94 -15.29 -14.34
N ARG A 333 -109.15 -14.50 -13.27
CA ARG A 333 -108.06 -13.77 -12.59
C ARG A 333 -107.02 -14.72 -11.97
N ALA A 334 -107.46 -15.85 -11.41
CA ALA A 334 -106.57 -16.86 -10.86
C ALA A 334 -105.77 -17.58 -11.95
N GLU A 335 -106.38 -17.84 -13.12
CA GLU A 335 -105.70 -18.38 -14.30
C GLU A 335 -104.67 -17.39 -14.85
N GLU A 336 -105.01 -16.11 -14.99
CA GLU A 336 -104.05 -15.07 -15.39
C GLU A 336 -102.88 -14.94 -14.39
N GLN A 337 -103.15 -15.01 -13.08
CA GLN A 337 -102.11 -15.03 -12.05
C GLN A 337 -101.26 -16.30 -12.16
N ARG A 338 -101.87 -17.46 -12.44
CA ARG A 338 -101.14 -18.73 -12.63
C ARG A 338 -100.20 -18.66 -13.83
N VAL A 339 -100.64 -18.08 -14.95
CA VAL A 339 -99.80 -17.87 -16.13
C VAL A 339 -98.64 -16.94 -15.80
N LYS A 340 -98.91 -15.77 -15.19
CA LYS A 340 -97.86 -14.83 -14.76
C LYS A 340 -96.84 -15.44 -13.80
N SER A 341 -97.28 -16.19 -12.79
CA SER A 341 -96.38 -16.87 -11.85
C SER A 341 -95.60 -18.01 -12.50
N LEU A 342 -96.12 -18.63 -13.57
CA LEU A 342 -95.42 -19.63 -14.35
C LEU A 342 -94.33 -18.98 -15.21
N ASP A 343 -94.64 -17.87 -15.87
CA ASP A 343 -93.67 -17.07 -16.63
C ASP A 343 -92.54 -16.57 -15.71
N GLU A 344 -92.87 -16.02 -14.53
CA GLU A 344 -91.88 -15.59 -13.51
C GLU A 344 -91.01 -16.75 -13.01
N LYS A 345 -91.59 -17.96 -12.85
CA LYS A 345 -90.85 -19.15 -12.46
C LYS A 345 -89.86 -19.57 -13.54
N GLU A 346 -90.28 -19.60 -14.80
CA GLU A 346 -89.40 -19.92 -15.93
C GLU A 346 -88.26 -18.90 -16.05
N GLU A 347 -88.55 -17.60 -15.89
CA GLU A 347 -87.51 -16.57 -15.84
C GLU A 347 -86.51 -16.78 -14.70
N LEU A 348 -86.99 -17.12 -13.50
CA LEU A 348 -86.13 -17.39 -12.35
C LEU A 348 -85.30 -18.67 -12.54
N GLU A 349 -85.85 -19.71 -13.16
CA GLU A 349 -85.14 -20.96 -13.48
C GLU A 349 -84.03 -20.72 -14.52
N LEU A 350 -84.30 -19.89 -15.53
CA LEU A 350 -83.29 -19.44 -16.49
C LEU A 350 -82.17 -18.65 -15.79
N ARG A 351 -82.52 -17.70 -14.92
CA ARG A 351 -81.54 -16.94 -14.13
C ARG A 351 -80.72 -17.83 -13.20
N CYS A 352 -81.34 -18.81 -12.54
CA CYS A 352 -80.63 -19.79 -11.70
C CYS A 352 -79.65 -20.63 -12.53
N SER A 353 -80.06 -21.06 -13.73
CA SER A 353 -79.22 -21.84 -14.64
C SER A 353 -78.03 -21.04 -15.13
N GLN A 354 -78.23 -19.75 -15.45
CA GLN A 354 -77.15 -18.82 -15.81
C GLN A 354 -76.16 -18.64 -14.66
N LEU A 355 -76.63 -18.35 -13.43
CA LEU A 355 -75.76 -18.19 -12.25
C LEU A 355 -74.98 -19.45 -11.89
N LYS A 356 -75.58 -20.64 -12.07
CA LYS A 356 -74.87 -21.93 -11.93
C LYS A 356 -73.74 -22.08 -12.95
N GLY A 357 -73.99 -21.67 -14.20
CA GLY A 357 -72.98 -21.61 -15.26
C GLY A 357 -71.82 -20.66 -14.90
N ASP A 358 -72.16 -19.44 -14.48
CA ASP A 358 -71.18 -18.43 -14.07
C ASP A 358 -70.32 -18.90 -12.90
N THR A 359 -70.92 -19.52 -11.88
CA THR A 359 -70.20 -20.06 -10.72
C THR A 359 -69.19 -21.15 -11.14
N ARG A 360 -69.58 -22.04 -12.06
CA ARG A 360 -68.66 -23.06 -12.62
C ARG A 360 -67.52 -22.39 -13.38
N MET A 361 -67.80 -21.37 -14.19
CA MET A 361 -66.78 -20.60 -14.91
C MET A 361 -65.82 -19.89 -13.96
N TYR A 362 -66.30 -19.22 -12.92
CA TYR A 362 -65.45 -18.57 -11.92
C TYR A 362 -64.58 -19.56 -11.15
N ARG A 363 -65.12 -20.72 -10.76
CA ARG A 363 -64.34 -21.79 -10.12
C ARG A 363 -63.21 -22.28 -11.04
N GLN A 364 -63.51 -22.49 -12.32
CA GLN A 364 -62.48 -22.92 -13.28
C GLN A 364 -61.41 -21.85 -13.50
N ARG A 365 -61.80 -20.58 -13.64
CA ARG A 365 -60.87 -19.45 -13.74
C ARG A 365 -59.98 -19.32 -12.50
N ASN A 366 -60.54 -19.49 -11.31
CA ASN A 366 -59.78 -19.46 -10.05
C ASN A 366 -58.77 -20.62 -9.99
N LYS A 367 -59.17 -21.85 -10.33
CA LYS A 367 -58.25 -23.00 -10.43
C LYS A 367 -57.10 -22.75 -11.42
N GLN A 368 -57.38 -22.14 -12.57
CA GLN A 368 -56.34 -21.78 -13.53
C GLN A 368 -55.39 -20.70 -12.99
N THR A 369 -55.94 -19.69 -12.30
CA THR A 369 -55.15 -18.63 -11.67
C THR A 369 -54.23 -19.18 -10.59
N LEU A 370 -54.72 -20.10 -9.75
CA LEU A 370 -53.92 -20.77 -8.72
C LEU A 370 -52.76 -21.57 -9.34
N ARG A 371 -53.01 -22.34 -10.41
CA ARG A 371 -51.94 -23.05 -11.13
C ARG A 371 -50.88 -22.08 -11.66
N GLN A 372 -51.30 -20.97 -12.28
CA GLN A 372 -50.36 -19.95 -12.75
C GLN A 372 -49.52 -19.36 -11.61
N LEU A 373 -50.14 -19.11 -10.44
CA LEU A 373 -49.41 -18.64 -9.25
C LEU A 373 -48.38 -19.67 -8.75
N GLU A 374 -48.71 -20.95 -8.76
CA GLU A 374 -47.77 -22.03 -8.41
C GLU A 374 -46.58 -22.09 -9.37
N GLU A 375 -46.81 -21.91 -10.68
CA GLU A 375 -45.74 -21.83 -11.68
C GLU A 375 -44.80 -20.65 -11.42
N VAL A 376 -45.36 -19.46 -11.15
CA VAL A 376 -44.59 -18.26 -10.81
C VAL A 376 -43.78 -18.46 -9.53
N ILE A 377 -44.35 -19.11 -8.51
CA ILE A 377 -43.63 -19.44 -7.27
C ILE A 377 -42.44 -20.36 -7.56
N ARG A 378 -42.63 -21.42 -8.34
CA ARG A 378 -41.53 -22.33 -8.71
C ARG A 378 -40.43 -21.61 -9.50
N GLU A 379 -40.79 -20.75 -10.45
CA GLU A 379 -39.80 -19.98 -11.22
C GLU A 379 -39.02 -19.01 -10.34
N ARG A 380 -39.71 -18.32 -9.42
CA ARG A 380 -39.07 -17.47 -8.40
C ARG A 380 -38.09 -18.27 -7.55
N ASP A 381 -38.50 -19.41 -7.03
CA ASP A 381 -37.67 -20.22 -6.14
C ASP A 381 -36.44 -20.76 -6.88
N LYS A 382 -36.61 -21.20 -8.14
CA LYS A 382 -35.49 -21.58 -9.01
C LYS A 382 -34.52 -20.42 -9.24
N ALA A 383 -35.03 -19.21 -9.50
CA ALA A 383 -34.20 -18.02 -9.68
C ALA A 383 -33.45 -17.64 -8.40
N LEU A 384 -34.08 -17.78 -7.23
CA LEU A 384 -33.44 -17.53 -5.94
C LEU A 384 -32.32 -18.55 -5.65
N SER A 385 -32.56 -19.84 -5.89
CA SER A 385 -31.53 -20.89 -5.74
C SER A 385 -30.34 -20.66 -6.67
N SER A 386 -30.58 -20.38 -7.95
CA SER A 386 -29.50 -20.10 -8.92
C SER A 386 -28.69 -18.85 -8.53
N ARG A 387 -29.36 -17.80 -8.03
CA ARG A 387 -28.66 -16.61 -7.49
C ARG A 387 -27.81 -16.95 -6.26
N ALA A 388 -28.30 -17.81 -5.37
CA ALA A 388 -27.56 -18.22 -4.18
C ALA A 388 -26.30 -19.04 -4.55
N GLU A 389 -26.41 -19.94 -5.53
CA GLU A 389 -25.27 -20.71 -6.06
C GLU A 389 -24.19 -19.78 -6.65
N GLN A 390 -24.58 -18.82 -7.49
CA GLN A 390 -23.66 -17.83 -8.06
C GLN A 390 -22.98 -16.97 -6.97
N GLN A 391 -23.73 -16.58 -5.93
CA GLN A 391 -23.16 -15.82 -4.81
C GLN A 391 -22.12 -16.63 -4.04
N GLU A 392 -22.35 -17.93 -3.86
CA GLU A 392 -21.40 -18.83 -3.21
C GLU A 392 -20.13 -19.04 -4.07
N GLU A 393 -20.29 -19.20 -5.38
CA GLU A 393 -19.15 -19.25 -6.32
C GLU A 393 -18.30 -17.98 -6.24
N VAL A 394 -18.93 -16.80 -6.27
CA VAL A 394 -18.23 -15.51 -6.10
C VAL A 394 -17.53 -15.44 -4.75
N ARG A 395 -18.15 -15.94 -3.67
CA ARG A 395 -17.54 -15.98 -2.34
C ARG A 395 -16.25 -16.81 -2.34
N LEU A 396 -16.28 -18.00 -2.96
CA LEU A 396 -15.12 -18.89 -3.05
C LEU A 396 -13.99 -18.26 -3.90
N LEU A 397 -14.31 -17.71 -5.07
CA LEU A 397 -13.33 -17.04 -5.94
C LEU A 397 -12.68 -15.83 -5.25
N LEU A 398 -13.44 -15.07 -4.45
CA LEU A 398 -12.88 -13.97 -3.66
C LEU A 398 -11.90 -14.48 -2.61
N GLN A 399 -12.19 -15.60 -1.95
CA GLN A 399 -11.29 -16.22 -0.99
C GLN A 399 -9.99 -16.71 -1.64
N GLU A 400 -10.08 -17.37 -2.80
CA GLU A 400 -8.92 -17.81 -3.56
C GLU A 400 -8.06 -16.62 -4.02
N LYS A 401 -8.69 -15.57 -4.55
CA LYS A 401 -8.02 -14.32 -4.91
C LYS A 401 -7.26 -13.73 -3.72
N ASP A 402 -7.85 -13.73 -2.53
CA ASP A 402 -7.21 -13.21 -1.32
C ASP A 402 -6.03 -14.09 -0.86
N GLN A 403 -6.12 -15.41 -1.02
CA GLN A 403 -4.99 -16.33 -0.80
C GLN A 403 -3.83 -16.04 -1.76
N TYR A 404 -4.10 -15.83 -3.05
CA TYR A 404 -3.06 -15.46 -4.02
C TYR A 404 -2.43 -14.10 -3.71
N ARG A 405 -3.23 -13.12 -3.29
CA ARG A 405 -2.73 -11.80 -2.85
C ARG A 405 -1.79 -11.92 -1.64
N GLU A 406 -2.07 -12.84 -0.72
CA GLU A 406 -1.18 -13.13 0.41
C GLU A 406 0.14 -13.79 -0.07
N GLN A 407 0.07 -14.80 -0.93
CA GLN A 407 1.26 -15.46 -1.49
C GLN A 407 2.17 -14.47 -2.23
N VAL A 408 1.59 -13.58 -3.04
CA VAL A 408 2.34 -12.53 -3.77
C VAL A 408 3.02 -11.58 -2.79
N ARG A 409 2.35 -11.15 -1.71
CA ARG A 409 2.96 -10.30 -0.68
C ARG A 409 4.13 -11.00 0.00
N GLN A 410 3.97 -12.27 0.38
CA GLN A 410 5.05 -13.05 1.02
C GLN A 410 6.26 -13.22 0.10
N LEU A 411 6.06 -13.56 -1.17
CA LEU A 411 7.15 -13.69 -2.14
C LEU A 411 7.85 -12.35 -2.39
N THR A 412 7.09 -11.26 -2.45
CA THR A 412 7.65 -9.91 -2.60
C THR A 412 8.52 -9.53 -1.40
N GLU A 413 8.04 -9.78 -0.18
CA GLU A 413 8.81 -9.53 1.05
C GLU A 413 10.09 -10.38 1.12
N GLN A 414 10.02 -11.64 0.70
CA GLN A 414 11.19 -12.52 0.62
C GLN A 414 12.20 -12.01 -0.41
N SER A 415 11.74 -11.58 -1.59
CA SER A 415 12.59 -11.01 -2.64
C SER A 415 13.28 -9.73 -2.16
N ASP A 416 12.53 -8.79 -1.58
CA ASP A 416 13.09 -7.54 -1.04
C ASP A 416 14.12 -7.82 0.08
N LYS A 417 13.85 -8.80 0.95
CA LYS A 417 14.77 -9.20 2.02
C LYS A 417 16.09 -9.76 1.47
N LEU A 418 16.01 -10.64 0.47
CA LEU A 418 17.20 -11.21 -0.17
C LEU A 418 18.02 -10.15 -0.89
N GLU A 419 17.36 -9.21 -1.58
CA GLU A 419 18.04 -8.11 -2.26
C GLU A 419 18.81 -7.23 -1.25
N LEU A 420 18.20 -6.87 -0.12
CA LEU A 420 18.88 -6.11 0.94
C LEU A 420 20.05 -6.89 1.56
N GLN A 421 19.91 -8.19 1.77
CA GLN A 421 21.00 -9.03 2.28
C GLN A 421 22.18 -9.08 1.30
N LEU A 422 21.90 -9.16 0.00
CA LEU A 422 22.91 -9.13 -1.06
C LEU A 422 23.69 -7.80 -1.06
N LEU A 423 23.00 -6.67 -0.88
CA LEU A 423 23.66 -5.36 -0.84
C LEU A 423 24.55 -5.18 0.39
N ARG A 424 24.10 -5.69 1.53
CA ARG A 424 24.90 -5.69 2.77
C ARG A 424 26.15 -6.54 2.62
N SER A 425 26.02 -7.76 2.09
CA SER A 425 27.17 -8.65 1.91
C SER A 425 28.17 -8.09 0.90
N GLN A 426 27.71 -7.47 -0.20
CA GLN A 426 28.59 -6.75 -1.13
C GLN A 426 29.33 -5.59 -0.45
N GLY A 427 28.67 -4.85 0.44
CA GLY A 427 29.29 -3.76 1.20
C GLY A 427 30.31 -4.23 2.24
N GLU A 428 30.08 -5.38 2.87
CA GLU A 428 31.04 -6.02 3.77
C GLU A 428 32.26 -6.56 3.01
N GLU A 429 32.02 -7.20 1.86
CA GLU A 429 33.07 -7.71 0.99
C GLU A 429 33.99 -6.57 0.50
N LEU A 430 33.44 -5.46 0.00
CA LEU A 430 34.23 -4.31 -0.42
C LEU A 430 35.04 -3.71 0.73
N HIS A 431 34.46 -3.65 1.94
CA HIS A 431 35.15 -3.18 3.12
C HIS A 431 36.35 -4.08 3.48
N LEU A 432 36.15 -5.40 3.51
CA LEU A 432 37.20 -6.38 3.78
C LEU A 432 38.30 -6.35 2.71
N ARG A 433 37.94 -6.30 1.42
CA ARG A 433 38.89 -6.15 0.30
C ARG A 433 39.73 -4.88 0.46
N THR A 434 39.13 -3.78 0.92
CA THR A 434 39.84 -2.52 1.14
C THR A 434 40.78 -2.60 2.33
N ARG A 435 40.35 -3.20 3.44
CA ARG A 435 41.18 -3.44 4.62
C ARG A 435 42.38 -4.34 4.29
N LEU A 436 42.16 -5.43 3.55
CA LEU A 436 43.22 -6.33 3.10
C LEU A 436 44.26 -5.58 2.26
N ARG A 437 43.82 -4.79 1.26
CA ARG A 437 44.72 -3.97 0.43
C ARG A 437 45.58 -3.02 1.25
N ARG A 438 45.02 -2.38 2.28
CA ARG A 438 45.77 -1.47 3.17
C ARG A 438 46.83 -2.22 3.98
N LEU A 439 46.50 -3.39 4.52
CA LEU A 439 47.47 -4.23 5.25
C LEU A 439 48.62 -4.67 4.34
N THR A 440 48.32 -5.14 3.12
CA THR A 440 49.34 -5.55 2.14
C THR A 440 50.23 -4.38 1.72
N CYS A 441 49.66 -3.19 1.48
CA CYS A 441 50.46 -1.99 1.13
C CYS A 441 51.36 -1.50 2.26
N ASN A 442 50.99 -1.72 3.52
CA ASN A 442 51.82 -1.37 4.67
C ASN A 442 52.97 -2.37 4.88
N SER A 443 52.74 -3.67 4.61
CA SER A 443 53.78 -4.70 4.71
C SER A 443 54.94 -4.47 3.73
N HIS A 444 54.64 -4.12 2.48
CA HIS A 444 55.66 -3.86 1.46
C HIS A 444 56.46 -2.55 1.68
N GLN A 445 55.95 -1.62 2.49
CA GLN A 445 56.72 -0.43 2.90
C GLN A 445 57.68 -0.73 4.06
N GLY A 446 57.35 -1.70 4.91
CA GLY A 446 58.22 -2.19 5.98
C GLY A 446 59.45 -2.93 5.46
N GLU A 447 59.27 -3.89 4.56
CA GLU A 447 60.37 -4.72 4.03
C GLU A 447 61.36 -3.93 3.17
N ARG A 448 60.89 -2.94 2.39
CA ARG A 448 61.74 -2.12 1.52
C ARG A 448 62.58 -1.09 2.28
N SER A 449 62.22 -0.80 3.52
CA SER A 449 63.00 0.08 4.40
C SER A 449 64.18 -0.65 5.07
N VAL A 450 64.21 -2.00 5.02
CA VAL A 450 65.27 -2.84 5.64
C VAL A 450 66.25 -3.38 4.60
N SER A 451 65.90 -3.37 3.30
CA SER A 451 66.74 -3.92 2.21
C SER A 451 67.78 -2.94 1.63
N SER A 452 68.09 -1.83 2.31
CA SER A 452 69.06 -0.84 1.80
C SER A 452 70.45 -0.93 2.45
N GLU A 453 70.66 -1.90 3.34
CA GLU A 453 71.97 -2.20 3.92
C GLU A 453 72.27 -3.68 3.66
N GLU A 454 73.47 -3.92 3.11
CA GLU A 454 74.16 -5.21 2.89
C GLU A 454 73.92 -5.96 1.57
N GLU A 455 74.80 -5.70 0.60
CA GLU A 455 75.45 -6.77 -0.16
C GLU A 455 76.71 -7.20 0.61
N GLU A 456 76.90 -8.50 0.84
CA GLU A 456 78.13 -9.23 0.51
C GLU A 456 77.83 -10.74 0.46
N LEU A 457 78.04 -11.34 -0.71
CA LEU A 457 78.24 -12.78 -0.87
C LEU A 457 79.66 -13.14 -0.41
N PRO A 458 79.90 -14.42 -0.06
CA PRO A 458 80.83 -15.15 -0.91
C PRO A 458 80.39 -16.58 -1.27
N GLU A 459 80.91 -16.99 -2.43
CA GLU A 459 80.68 -18.24 -3.15
C GLU A 459 81.51 -19.44 -2.63
N ASN A 460 80.83 -20.62 -2.63
CA ASN A 460 81.23 -21.95 -3.13
C ASN A 460 82.34 -22.79 -2.41
N PRO A 461 82.48 -24.14 -2.66
CA PRO A 461 81.51 -25.21 -3.03
C PRO A 461 81.77 -26.57 -2.28
N VAL A 462 80.97 -27.63 -2.57
CA VAL A 462 81.40 -29.03 -2.93
C VAL A 462 80.39 -30.14 -2.53
N LYS A 463 79.95 -30.91 -3.55
CA LYS A 463 79.43 -32.31 -3.61
C LYS A 463 78.31 -32.73 -2.62
N GLY A 464 77.17 -33.27 -3.03
CA GLY A 464 76.88 -34.17 -4.15
C GLY A 464 76.70 -35.60 -3.63
N SER A 465 75.45 -36.03 -3.37
CA SER A 465 75.05 -37.45 -3.35
C SER A 465 73.52 -37.59 -3.37
N SER A 466 73.05 -38.37 -4.35
CA SER A 466 71.77 -39.05 -4.61
C SER A 466 71.08 -39.64 -3.36
N GLU A 467 69.82 -40.09 -3.33
CA GLU A 467 68.79 -40.44 -4.33
C GLU A 467 67.45 -40.64 -3.58
N GLU A 468 66.37 -40.77 -4.34
CA GLU A 468 64.96 -40.90 -3.94
C GLU A 468 64.57 -42.21 -3.22
N VAL A 469 63.47 -42.17 -2.44
CA VAL A 469 62.23 -43.00 -2.54
C VAL A 469 61.39 -42.82 -1.25
N PRO A 470 60.06 -42.58 -1.34
CA PRO A 470 59.14 -42.57 -0.19
C PRO A 470 58.35 -43.89 -0.06
N SER A 471 58.15 -44.34 1.19
CA SER A 471 57.23 -45.45 1.53
C SER A 471 56.05 -44.89 2.33
N GLY A 472 54.83 -45.19 1.87
CA GLY A 472 53.59 -44.92 2.59
C GLY A 472 53.10 -46.12 3.42
N THR A 473 52.04 -45.89 4.19
CA THR A 473 50.92 -46.77 4.61
C THR A 473 49.97 -45.87 5.43
N SER A 474 48.69 -45.64 5.14
CA SER A 474 47.47 -46.46 4.94
C SER A 474 47.00 -47.22 6.19
N GLY A 475 45.78 -46.92 6.65
CA GLY A 475 45.01 -47.72 7.60
C GLY A 475 43.73 -47.02 8.08
N GLU A 476 42.59 -47.42 7.50
CA GLU A 476 41.21 -47.00 7.82
C GLU A 476 40.51 -47.97 8.81
N ASN A 477 39.31 -47.55 9.26
CA ASN A 477 38.13 -48.30 9.80
C ASN A 477 38.09 -48.58 11.32
N GLU A 478 37.14 -48.03 12.09
CA GLU A 478 35.65 -48.21 12.20
C GLU A 478 35.28 -49.27 13.26
N GLU A 479 34.54 -48.86 14.31
CA GLU A 479 33.27 -49.48 14.77
C GLU A 479 32.72 -48.86 16.08
N ALA A 480 31.39 -48.84 16.19
CA ALA A 480 30.50 -48.31 17.24
C ALA A 480 30.44 -49.22 18.52
N LEU A 481 29.75 -48.99 19.65
CA LEU A 481 28.43 -48.42 19.95
C LEU A 481 28.17 -48.42 21.51
N HIS A 482 27.19 -47.62 21.98
CA HIS A 482 26.38 -47.70 23.25
C HIS A 482 26.98 -47.15 24.57
N GLN A 483 26.26 -46.47 25.51
CA GLN A 483 24.84 -46.21 25.77
C GLN A 483 24.65 -45.06 26.83
N GLN A 484 23.52 -44.34 26.72
CA GLN A 484 22.67 -43.69 27.76
C GLN A 484 23.20 -42.63 28.77
N ALA A 485 22.60 -41.41 28.69
CA ALA A 485 21.70 -40.81 29.70
C ALA A 485 21.82 -39.26 29.76
N SER A 486 20.69 -38.57 29.58
CA SER A 486 20.47 -37.17 30.01
C SER A 486 19.82 -37.20 31.41
N PRO A 487 19.82 -36.13 32.27
CA PRO A 487 19.18 -34.86 31.93
C PRO A 487 19.67 -33.57 32.65
N VAL A 488 19.04 -32.45 32.27
CA VAL A 488 18.89 -31.15 32.98
C VAL A 488 20.08 -30.17 32.93
N GLY A 489 19.87 -29.06 32.21
CA GLY A 489 20.71 -27.87 32.25
C GLY A 489 19.91 -26.64 31.84
N VAL A 490 19.61 -25.79 32.83
CA VAL A 490 18.90 -24.51 32.74
C VAL A 490 19.62 -23.55 31.78
N VAL A 491 18.90 -22.98 30.82
CA VAL A 491 19.39 -21.88 29.97
C VAL A 491 19.19 -20.55 30.71
N SER A 492 20.28 -19.98 31.19
CA SER A 492 20.33 -18.60 31.68
C SER A 492 20.28 -17.62 30.50
N GLN A 493 19.27 -16.76 30.50
CA GLN A 493 19.23 -15.53 29.71
C GLN A 493 20.23 -14.54 30.30
N SER A 494 21.13 -14.00 29.48
CA SER A 494 21.87 -12.77 29.80
C SER A 494 21.44 -11.67 28.83
N GLU A 495 20.57 -10.80 29.32
CA GLU A 495 20.36 -9.46 28.79
C GLU A 495 21.65 -8.65 29.01
N ASN A 496 22.18 -8.05 27.94
CA ASN A 496 23.10 -6.92 28.07
C ASN A 496 22.48 -5.71 27.37
N LYS A 497 21.85 -4.86 28.19
CA LYS A 497 21.60 -3.45 27.89
C LYS A 497 22.92 -2.69 28.05
N SER A 498 23.30 -1.93 27.04
CA SER A 498 24.11 -0.72 27.26
C SER A 498 23.47 0.45 26.53
N SER A 499 22.86 1.31 27.34
CA SER A 499 22.48 2.66 27.00
C SER A 499 23.75 3.49 26.78
N ASN A 500 23.76 4.37 25.77
CA ASN A 500 24.43 5.65 25.94
C ASN A 500 23.79 6.73 25.06
N ALA A 501 23.59 7.87 25.70
CA ALA A 501 22.81 9.01 25.27
C ALA A 501 23.68 10.10 24.64
N ALA A 502 23.06 10.92 23.78
CA ALA A 502 23.37 12.34 23.55
C ALA A 502 22.12 12.92 22.86
N SER A 503 21.23 13.69 23.52
CA SER A 503 21.38 15.04 24.07
C SER A 503 21.78 16.09 23.04
N TRP A 504 20.79 16.74 22.43
CA TRP A 504 20.84 18.15 22.05
C TRP A 504 19.48 18.78 22.30
N ASP A 505 19.50 19.91 22.99
CA ASP A 505 18.37 20.68 23.46
C ASP A 505 18.41 22.07 22.79
N LYS A 506 17.20 22.63 22.60
CA LYS A 506 16.84 24.01 22.22
C LYS A 506 17.06 24.47 20.76
N GLN A 507 16.21 25.31 20.16
CA GLN A 507 14.83 25.78 20.38
C GLN A 507 14.59 26.75 19.21
N THR A 508 13.46 26.66 18.50
CA THR A 508 12.86 27.81 17.83
C THR A 508 11.40 27.47 17.59
N ASP A 509 10.54 28.31 18.18
CA ASP A 509 9.10 28.32 18.01
C ASP A 509 8.74 28.44 16.53
N ASP A 510 7.77 27.65 16.08
CA ASP A 510 6.53 28.25 15.58
C ASP A 510 5.39 27.23 15.65
N SER A 511 4.32 27.73 16.25
CA SER A 511 3.03 27.08 16.51
C SER A 511 2.39 26.62 15.19
N TRP A 512 1.61 25.53 15.24
CA TRP A 512 0.20 25.46 14.79
C TRP A 512 -0.33 24.02 14.92
N ASN A 513 -1.33 23.87 15.80
CA ASN A 513 -2.47 22.93 15.77
C ASN A 513 -2.21 21.41 15.70
N GLN A 514 -2.08 20.83 16.88
CA GLN A 514 -2.25 19.40 17.17
C GLN A 514 -3.74 19.06 17.37
N PRO A 515 -4.36 18.14 16.60
CA PRO A 515 -5.64 17.58 16.98
C PRO A 515 -5.44 16.35 17.89
N ASN A 516 -5.84 16.50 19.15
CA ASN A 516 -5.96 15.42 20.13
C ASN A 516 -6.96 14.36 19.66
N PHE A 517 -6.49 13.25 19.08
CA PHE A 517 -7.31 12.06 18.86
C PHE A 517 -7.27 11.17 20.11
N PHE A 518 -8.27 11.34 20.98
CA PHE A 518 -8.57 10.37 22.03
C PHE A 518 -9.02 9.04 21.39
N TYR A 519 -8.21 8.00 21.55
CA TYR A 519 -8.61 6.62 21.26
C TYR A 519 -9.72 6.19 22.25
N ARG A 520 -10.98 6.46 21.88
CA ARG A 520 -12.13 5.81 22.54
C ARG A 520 -12.27 4.41 21.97
N ARG A 521 -11.73 3.42 22.68
CA ARG A 521 -11.86 1.99 22.40
C ARG A 521 -13.35 1.61 22.39
N LYS A 522 -14.02 1.69 21.24
CA LYS A 522 -15.38 1.19 21.08
C LYS A 522 -15.31 -0.34 21.04
N ARG A 523 -15.85 -0.94 22.09
CA ARG A 523 -16.06 -2.37 22.27
C ARG A 523 -16.85 -2.89 21.07
N ALA A 524 -16.29 -3.83 20.32
CA ALA A 524 -17.00 -4.53 19.25
C ALA A 524 -18.16 -5.32 19.89
N VAL A 525 -19.39 -4.90 19.63
CA VAL A 525 -20.57 -5.73 19.90
C VAL A 525 -20.55 -6.82 18.84
N ARG A 526 -20.10 -8.02 19.23
CA ARG A 526 -20.31 -9.23 18.44
C ARG A 526 -21.80 -9.53 18.46
N SER A 527 -22.53 -9.06 17.45
CA SER A 527 -23.84 -9.61 17.10
C SER A 527 -23.61 -11.03 16.55
N LYS A 528 -23.70 -12.03 17.42
CA LYS A 528 -23.87 -13.43 17.01
C LYS A 528 -25.27 -13.54 16.40
N LEU A 529 -25.42 -13.38 15.09
CA LEU A 529 -26.60 -13.89 14.40
C LEU A 529 -26.37 -15.39 14.21
N ASN A 530 -27.05 -16.19 15.04
CA ASN A 530 -27.10 -17.63 14.90
C ASN A 530 -28.09 -17.92 13.76
N TRP A 531 -27.61 -18.38 12.60
CA TRP A 531 -28.49 -18.97 11.58
C TRP A 531 -29.05 -20.27 12.16
N LYS A 532 -30.26 -20.21 12.72
CA LYS A 532 -31.04 -21.41 13.01
C LYS A 532 -31.99 -21.64 11.84
N GLU A 533 -31.67 -22.68 11.09
CA GLU A 533 -32.51 -23.40 10.14
C GLU A 533 -33.98 -23.40 10.64
N ARG A 534 -34.90 -22.79 9.88
CA ARG A 534 -36.34 -22.87 10.15
C ARG A 534 -36.92 -24.03 9.35
N ALA A 535 -37.25 -25.11 10.03
CA ALA A 535 -38.23 -26.08 9.57
C ALA A 535 -39.66 -25.50 9.75
N PRO A 536 -40.66 -25.95 8.97
CA PRO A 536 -41.97 -25.33 8.90
C PRO A 536 -42.92 -25.97 9.92
N SER A 537 -43.59 -25.15 10.73
CA SER A 537 -44.79 -25.61 11.45
C SER A 537 -45.67 -24.44 11.89
N ASN A 538 -46.86 -24.46 11.30
CA ASN A 538 -48.19 -24.20 11.86
C ASN A 538 -48.47 -22.90 12.65
N LEU A 539 -49.48 -22.21 12.13
CA LEU A 539 -50.24 -21.14 12.73
C LEU A 539 -50.75 -21.53 14.12
N ASP A 540 -50.72 -20.57 15.05
CA ASP A 540 -51.87 -20.29 15.91
C ASP A 540 -51.85 -18.81 16.34
N ASP A 541 -53.02 -18.19 16.18
CA ASP A 541 -53.35 -16.83 16.60
C ASP A 541 -53.36 -16.74 18.13
N SER A 542 -52.72 -15.71 18.68
CA SER A 542 -53.24 -15.03 19.87
C SER A 542 -52.65 -13.63 20.00
N SER A 543 -53.57 -12.69 19.87
CA SER A 543 -53.47 -11.26 20.15
C SER A 543 -53.04 -11.02 21.60
N VAL A 544 -52.10 -10.09 21.83
CA VAL A 544 -52.15 -9.11 22.93
C VAL A 544 -51.20 -7.96 22.59
N SER A 545 -51.81 -6.78 22.61
CA SER A 545 -51.24 -5.44 22.53
C SER A 545 -50.18 -5.17 23.59
N ASP A 546 -49.15 -4.41 23.25
CA ASP A 546 -48.67 -3.34 24.14
C ASP A 546 -48.05 -2.20 23.32
N ILE A 547 -48.68 -1.04 23.50
CA ILE A 547 -48.27 0.28 23.06
C ILE A 547 -47.35 0.82 24.14
N THR A 548 -46.16 1.29 23.80
CA THR A 548 -45.46 2.28 24.63
C THR A 548 -45.00 3.45 23.79
N ASP A 549 -45.37 4.61 24.30
CA ASP A 549 -45.22 5.94 23.78
C ASP A 549 -43.77 6.37 23.54
N SER A 550 -43.70 7.29 22.59
CA SER A 550 -42.61 8.24 22.40
C SER A 550 -42.47 9.15 23.63
N ASP A 551 -41.24 9.40 24.07
CA ASP A 551 -40.72 10.75 24.35
C ASP A 551 -39.24 10.72 24.76
N CYS A 552 -38.48 11.70 24.24
CA CYS A 552 -37.03 12.01 24.34
C CYS A 552 -36.09 11.47 23.25
#